data_AF-X0BQL7-F1
#
_entry.id   AF-X0BQL7-F1
#
_cell.length_a   1.000
_cell.length_b   1.000
_cell.length_c   1.000
_cell.angle_alpha   90.00
_cell.angle_beta   90.00
_cell.angle_gamma   90.00
#
_symmetry.space_group_name_H-M   'P 1'
#
loop_
_entity.id
_entity.type
_entity.pdbx_description
1 polymer ?
#
loop_
_entity_poly.entity_id
_entity_poly.type
_entity_poly.pdbx_seq_one_letter_code
_entity_poly.pdbx_strand_id
1 'polypeptide(L)'
;MATFHEVYFGGAVLLSSLITMSCFKPPNEVPREGWKQDSLGTYASPTAARIRRILAVSVGVFHAIIAMGYGDSSSVCPHAENLNSELFSWNAYTLACLSMIILVGGPLRLTAFAQLGKNFTFQLGPPDTLMTDGIYRYIQHPGYTGQIIVLIVNLALFLRWDGAFGCWLPHGMRMTINGWGIICCLILVFGILRRLMMRVKDEEKMLKETFGEKWVAWSRVTARFIPGVF
;
A
#
# COMPACT_ATOMS: atom_id res chain seq x y z
N MET A 1 -5.96 32.40 -2.03
CA MET A 1 -6.11 31.72 -0.71
C MET A 1 -6.87 30.44 -0.97
N ALA A 2 -6.46 29.33 -0.37
CA ALA A 2 -7.15 28.05 -0.51
C ALA A 2 -8.57 28.12 0.09
N THR A 3 -9.53 27.50 -0.56
CA THR A 3 -10.90 27.36 -0.05
C THR A 3 -10.97 26.33 1.09
N PHE A 4 -12.03 26.38 1.90
CA PHE A 4 -12.23 25.38 2.97
C PHE A 4 -12.27 23.94 2.42
N HIS A 5 -12.86 23.73 1.25
CA HIS A 5 -12.94 22.42 0.60
C HIS A 5 -11.57 21.89 0.18
N GLU A 6 -10.70 22.75 -0.35
CA GLU A 6 -9.33 22.41 -0.74
C GLU A 6 -8.47 22.06 0.49
N VAL A 7 -8.58 22.84 1.57
CA VAL A 7 -7.88 22.55 2.83
C VAL A 7 -8.33 21.21 3.41
N TYR A 8 -9.64 20.93 3.41
CA TYR A 8 -10.18 19.67 3.91
C TYR A 8 -9.75 18.47 3.05
N PHE A 9 -9.75 18.62 1.72
CA PHE A 9 -9.21 17.61 0.80
C PHE A 9 -7.73 17.33 1.07
N GLY A 10 -6.92 18.39 1.15
CA GLY A 10 -5.49 18.28 1.49
C GLY A 10 -5.27 17.58 2.82
N GLY A 11 -6.08 17.87 3.84
CA GLY A 11 -6.06 17.18 5.12
C GLY A 11 -6.35 15.67 5.01
N ALA A 12 -7.35 15.28 4.22
CA ALA A 12 -7.67 13.87 3.97
C ALA A 12 -6.55 13.14 3.21
N VAL A 13 -5.93 13.80 2.24
CA VAL A 13 -4.74 13.29 1.53
C VAL A 13 -3.59 13.05 2.51
N LEU A 14 -3.28 14.02 3.37
CA LEU A 14 -2.22 13.89 4.38
C LEU A 14 -2.49 12.76 5.36
N LEU A 15 -3.73 12.62 5.84
CA LEU A 15 -4.14 11.52 6.71
C LEU A 15 -3.92 10.15 6.02
N SER A 16 -4.36 10.02 4.77
CA SER A 16 -4.15 8.82 3.94
C SER A 16 -2.65 8.48 3.80
N SER A 17 -1.81 9.48 3.58
CA SER A 17 -0.35 9.31 3.48
C SER A 17 0.31 8.94 4.81
N LEU A 18 -0.16 9.47 5.93
CA LEU A 18 0.30 9.08 7.27
C LEU A 18 -0.08 7.63 7.62
N ILE A 19 -1.29 7.20 7.24
CA ILE A 19 -1.72 5.81 7.38
C ILE A 19 -0.87 4.89 6.49
N THR A 20 -0.64 5.29 5.24
CA THR A 20 0.23 4.56 4.30
C THR A 20 1.66 4.44 4.86
N MET A 21 2.21 5.51 5.42
CA MET A 21 3.52 5.49 6.08
C MET A 21 3.53 4.51 7.26
N SER A 22 2.48 4.47 8.07
CA SER A 22 2.34 3.55 9.19
C SER A 22 2.30 2.09 8.71
N CYS A 23 1.59 1.82 7.61
CA CYS A 23 1.53 0.48 6.99
C CYS A 23 2.91 -0.01 6.48
N PHE A 24 3.79 0.91 6.08
CA PHE A 24 5.15 0.60 5.64
C PHE A 24 6.20 0.58 6.75
N LYS A 25 5.83 0.91 7.99
CA LYS A 25 6.74 0.83 9.14
C LYS A 25 6.75 -0.61 9.68
N PRO A 26 7.89 -1.31 9.70
CA PRO A 26 7.98 -2.61 10.37
C PRO A 26 7.63 -2.43 11.85
N PRO A 27 6.68 -3.21 12.41
CA PRO A 27 6.30 -3.09 13.82
C PRO A 27 7.37 -3.68 14.75
N ASN A 28 8.15 -4.64 14.27
CA ASN A 28 9.24 -5.30 15.02
C ASN A 28 10.53 -5.34 14.18
N GLU A 29 11.63 -5.67 14.86
CA GLU A 29 12.93 -5.89 14.24
C GLU A 29 12.94 -7.13 13.32
N VAL A 30 14.02 -7.29 12.57
CA VAL A 30 14.22 -8.45 11.70
C VAL A 30 14.32 -9.72 12.56
N PRO A 31 13.69 -10.85 12.17
CA PRO A 31 13.86 -12.11 12.88
C PRO A 31 15.33 -12.49 13.04
N ARG A 32 15.72 -12.96 14.21
CA ARG A 32 17.08 -13.48 14.45
C ARG A 32 17.37 -14.70 13.58
N GLU A 33 16.39 -15.59 13.46
CA GLU A 33 16.41 -16.74 12.56
C GLU A 33 15.55 -16.41 11.34
N GLY A 34 16.18 -16.01 10.25
CA GLY A 34 15.51 -15.78 8.98
C GLY A 34 15.08 -17.08 8.32
N TRP A 35 14.01 -17.04 7.51
CA TRP A 35 13.60 -18.17 6.69
C TRP A 35 14.45 -18.32 5.43
N LYS A 36 14.67 -19.57 5.00
CA LYS A 36 15.56 -19.94 3.88
C LYS A 36 15.15 -19.30 2.55
N GLN A 37 13.86 -19.04 2.37
CA GLN A 37 13.30 -18.54 1.11
C GLN A 37 12.37 -17.36 1.36
N ASP A 38 12.77 -16.18 0.86
CA ASP A 38 11.98 -14.96 0.93
C ASP A 38 11.90 -14.33 -0.47
N SER A 39 10.79 -14.57 -1.18
CA SER A 39 10.59 -14.02 -2.53
C SER A 39 10.40 -12.49 -2.58
N LEU A 40 10.22 -11.81 -1.45
CA LEU A 40 10.32 -10.35 -1.41
C LEU A 40 11.78 -9.89 -1.29
N GLY A 41 12.63 -10.66 -0.62
CA GLY A 41 14.06 -10.43 -0.53
C GLY A 41 14.38 -9.03 -0.01
N THR A 42 15.16 -8.25 -0.78
CA THR A 42 15.54 -6.87 -0.42
C THR A 42 14.34 -5.93 -0.28
N TYR A 43 13.20 -6.23 -0.90
CA TYR A 43 11.98 -5.41 -0.75
C TYR A 43 11.44 -5.45 0.69
N ALA A 44 11.63 -6.55 1.41
CA ALA A 44 11.24 -6.69 2.81
C ALA A 44 12.21 -6.02 3.80
N SER A 45 13.36 -5.52 3.33
CA SER A 45 14.40 -4.96 4.20
C SER A 45 13.97 -3.67 4.94
N PRO A 46 14.53 -3.39 6.12
CA PRO A 46 14.29 -2.13 6.85
C PRO A 46 14.64 -0.87 6.03
N THR A 47 15.70 -0.93 5.22
CA THR A 47 16.10 0.18 4.34
C THR A 47 15.05 0.44 3.27
N ALA A 48 14.58 -0.61 2.58
CA ALA A 48 13.52 -0.46 1.59
C ALA A 48 12.21 0.03 2.22
N ALA A 49 11.89 -0.42 3.43
CA ALA A 49 10.74 0.07 4.19
C ALA A 49 10.86 1.57 4.52
N ARG A 50 12.05 2.03 4.95
CA ARG A 50 12.32 3.46 5.20
C ARG A 50 12.14 4.29 3.93
N ILE A 51 12.67 3.82 2.80
CA ILE A 51 12.53 4.51 1.50
C ILE A 51 11.05 4.63 1.12
N ARG A 52 10.27 3.54 1.20
CA ARG A 52 8.83 3.57 0.89
C ARG A 52 8.06 4.54 1.77
N ARG A 53 8.41 4.64 3.05
CA ARG A 53 7.80 5.61 3.99
C ARG A 53 8.06 7.05 3.58
N ILE A 54 9.32 7.36 3.26
CA ILE A 54 9.71 8.70 2.81
C ILE A 54 8.96 9.03 1.52
N LEU A 55 8.99 8.14 0.53
CA LEU A 55 8.28 8.34 -0.74
C LEU A 55 6.78 8.55 -0.53
N ALA A 56 6.11 7.74 0.29
CA ALA A 56 4.69 7.85 0.54
C ALA A 56 4.30 9.22 1.16
N VAL A 57 5.08 9.71 2.13
CA VAL A 57 4.83 11.02 2.74
C VAL A 57 5.16 12.15 1.78
N SER A 58 6.31 12.09 1.09
CA SER A 58 6.72 13.13 0.15
C SER A 58 5.71 13.31 -0.98
N VAL A 59 5.25 12.20 -1.57
CA VAL A 59 4.24 12.23 -2.64
C VAL A 59 2.91 12.74 -2.11
N GLY A 60 2.49 12.31 -0.92
CA GLY A 60 1.26 12.78 -0.27
C GLY A 60 1.25 14.27 0.04
N VAL A 61 2.34 14.77 0.63
CA VAL A 61 2.53 16.20 0.93
C VAL A 61 2.51 17.01 -0.35
N PHE A 62 3.22 16.56 -1.39
CA PHE A 62 3.24 17.24 -2.67
C PHE A 62 1.85 17.29 -3.33
N HIS A 63 1.10 16.18 -3.29
CA HIS A 63 -0.28 16.12 -3.79
C HIS A 63 -1.21 17.08 -3.03
N ALA A 64 -1.07 17.15 -1.70
CA ALA A 64 -1.85 18.09 -0.88
C ALA A 64 -1.49 19.56 -1.19
N ILE A 65 -0.21 19.87 -1.42
CA ILE A 65 0.24 21.22 -1.81
C ILE A 65 -0.42 21.64 -3.13
N ILE A 66 -0.39 20.78 -4.15
CA ILE A 66 -1.07 21.06 -5.43
C ILE A 66 -2.57 21.30 -5.20
N ALA A 67 -3.23 20.42 -4.46
CA ALA A 67 -4.67 20.50 -4.19
C ALA A 67 -5.09 21.76 -3.41
N MET A 68 -4.17 22.37 -2.66
CA MET A 68 -4.39 23.64 -1.95
C MET A 68 -4.18 24.89 -2.85
N GLY A 69 -4.10 24.71 -4.16
CA GLY A 69 -4.00 25.81 -5.13
C GLY A 69 -2.57 26.28 -5.41
N TYR A 70 -1.54 25.54 -4.97
CA TYR A 70 -0.15 25.84 -5.32
C TYR A 70 0.30 25.19 -6.64
N GLY A 71 -0.60 24.44 -7.30
CA GLY A 71 -0.34 23.80 -8.60
C GLY A 71 -0.11 24.78 -9.75
N ASP A 72 -0.70 25.98 -9.70
CA ASP A 72 -0.53 27.00 -10.75
C ASP A 72 0.82 27.73 -10.66
N SER A 73 1.58 27.48 -9.58
CA SER A 73 2.89 28.08 -9.40
C SER A 73 3.93 27.33 -10.23
N SER A 74 4.51 27.99 -11.23
CA SER A 74 5.54 27.42 -12.12
C SER A 74 6.81 26.97 -11.39
N SER A 75 7.06 27.46 -10.17
CA SER A 75 8.17 27.01 -9.32
C SER A 75 7.89 25.67 -8.62
N VAL A 76 6.62 25.35 -8.38
CA VAL A 76 6.18 24.10 -7.73
C VAL A 76 5.82 23.05 -8.78
N CYS A 77 5.12 23.45 -9.83
CA CYS A 77 4.66 22.61 -10.92
C CYS A 77 4.94 23.28 -12.26
N PRO A 78 6.12 23.04 -12.88
CA PRO A 78 6.49 23.65 -14.14
C PRO A 78 5.52 23.36 -15.30
N HIS A 79 4.88 22.19 -15.28
CA HIS A 79 3.93 21.74 -16.30
C HIS A 79 2.54 21.43 -15.70
N ALA A 80 1.89 22.45 -15.13
CA ALA A 80 0.55 22.32 -14.54
C ALA A 80 -0.51 21.84 -15.53
N GLU A 81 -0.33 22.13 -16.83
CA GLU A 81 -1.19 21.68 -17.93
C GLU A 81 -1.27 20.15 -18.07
N ASN A 82 -0.33 19.41 -17.49
CA ASN A 82 -0.34 17.95 -17.51
C ASN A 82 -1.21 17.32 -16.41
N LEU A 83 -1.63 18.13 -15.43
CA LEU A 83 -2.38 17.66 -14.28
C LEU A 83 -3.84 17.41 -14.64
N ASN A 84 -4.36 16.29 -14.16
CA ASN A 84 -5.78 16.02 -14.14
C ASN A 84 -6.38 16.63 -12.86
N SER A 85 -7.10 17.74 -12.99
CA SER A 85 -7.70 18.48 -11.87
C SER A 85 -8.63 17.62 -11.01
N GLU A 86 -9.28 16.60 -11.59
CA GLU A 86 -10.14 15.65 -10.87
C GLU A 86 -9.38 14.81 -9.83
N LEU A 87 -8.06 14.70 -9.89
CA LEU A 87 -7.28 13.99 -8.88
C LEU A 87 -6.98 14.84 -7.63
N PHE A 88 -7.22 16.15 -7.71
CA PHE A 88 -6.85 17.13 -6.69
C PHE A 88 -8.07 17.78 -6.01
N SER A 89 -9.26 17.25 -6.25
CA SER A 89 -10.52 17.74 -5.68
C SER A 89 -11.41 16.60 -5.21
N TRP A 90 -12.45 16.93 -4.45
CA TRP A 90 -13.46 15.97 -4.04
C TRP A 90 -14.34 15.55 -5.23
N ASN A 91 -14.32 14.26 -5.53
CA ASN A 91 -15.30 13.61 -6.39
C ASN A 91 -15.49 12.17 -5.91
N ALA A 92 -16.37 11.42 -6.58
CA ALA A 92 -16.64 10.03 -6.21
C ALA A 92 -15.37 9.15 -6.25
N TYR A 93 -14.45 9.43 -7.19
CA TYR A 93 -13.22 8.66 -7.35
C TYR A 93 -12.23 8.92 -6.20
N THR A 94 -11.88 10.18 -5.93
CA THR A 94 -10.94 10.54 -4.87
C THR A 94 -11.49 10.19 -3.50
N LEU A 95 -12.80 10.36 -3.28
CA LEU A 95 -13.48 9.91 -2.07
C LEU A 95 -13.37 8.39 -1.89
N ALA A 96 -13.62 7.60 -2.93
CA ALA A 96 -13.48 6.14 -2.88
C ALA A 96 -12.04 5.74 -2.58
N CYS A 97 -11.04 6.34 -3.24
CA CYS A 97 -9.64 6.06 -2.97
C CYS A 97 -9.25 6.39 -1.52
N LEU A 98 -9.51 7.62 -1.06
CA LEU A 98 -9.13 8.05 0.28
C LEU A 98 -9.83 7.21 1.36
N SER A 99 -11.12 6.94 1.21
CA SER A 99 -11.87 6.09 2.15
C SER A 99 -11.37 4.64 2.16
N MET A 100 -11.00 4.07 1.01
CA MET A 100 -10.42 2.73 0.96
C MET A 100 -9.10 2.61 1.72
N ILE A 101 -8.25 3.64 1.73
CA ILE A 101 -7.03 3.63 2.56
C ILE A 101 -7.38 3.84 4.03
N ILE A 102 -8.17 4.87 4.33
CA ILE A 102 -8.43 5.33 5.70
C ILE A 102 -9.28 4.33 6.49
N LEU A 103 -10.29 3.73 5.87
CA LEU A 103 -11.30 2.92 6.53
C LEU A 103 -11.13 1.41 6.33
N VAL A 104 -10.41 0.98 5.29
CA VAL A 104 -10.29 -0.46 4.96
C VAL A 104 -8.84 -0.94 4.97
N GLY A 105 -8.02 -0.51 4.00
CA GLY A 105 -6.68 -1.05 3.80
C GLY A 105 -5.74 -0.77 4.96
N GLY A 106 -5.72 0.47 5.44
CA GLY A 106 -4.92 0.88 6.59
C GLY A 106 -5.33 0.15 7.87
N PRO A 107 -6.60 0.25 8.31
CA PRO A 107 -7.09 -0.48 9.48
C PRO A 107 -6.79 -1.97 9.41
N LEU A 108 -7.06 -2.65 8.29
CA LEU A 108 -6.82 -4.08 8.13
C LEU A 108 -5.33 -4.44 8.33
N ARG A 109 -4.43 -3.64 7.75
CA ARG A 109 -2.98 -3.82 7.91
C ARG A 109 -2.53 -3.60 9.34
N LEU A 110 -2.99 -2.52 9.97
CA LEU A 110 -2.57 -2.12 11.31
C LEU A 110 -3.18 -3.03 12.39
N THR A 111 -4.39 -3.55 12.20
CA THR A 111 -4.97 -4.57 13.07
C THR A 111 -4.21 -5.88 12.96
N ALA A 112 -3.76 -6.29 11.77
CA ALA A 112 -2.88 -7.44 11.61
C ALA A 112 -1.56 -7.27 12.40
N PHE A 113 -0.97 -6.07 12.38
CA PHE A 113 0.21 -5.77 13.21
C PHE A 113 -0.10 -5.89 14.70
N ALA A 114 -1.21 -5.29 15.15
CA ALA A 114 -1.60 -5.29 16.55
C ALA A 114 -1.88 -6.70 17.08
N GLN A 115 -2.56 -7.55 16.30
CA GLN A 115 -2.91 -8.91 16.74
C GLN A 115 -1.72 -9.88 16.68
N LEU A 116 -0.87 -9.81 15.66
CA LEU A 116 0.34 -10.64 15.64
C LEU A 116 1.41 -10.17 16.65
N GLY A 117 1.37 -8.89 17.04
CA GLY A 117 2.30 -8.33 18.03
C GLY A 117 3.75 -8.59 17.64
N LYS A 118 4.53 -9.18 18.55
CA LYS A 118 5.95 -9.52 18.32
C LYS A 118 6.20 -10.47 17.14
N ASN A 119 5.19 -11.23 16.71
CA ASN A 119 5.32 -12.18 15.60
C ASN A 119 5.20 -11.51 14.23
N PHE A 120 4.83 -10.22 14.15
CA PHE A 120 4.76 -9.53 12.87
C PHE A 120 6.13 -9.02 12.43
N THR A 121 6.70 -9.60 11.37
CA THR A 121 7.94 -9.11 10.77
C THR A 121 7.78 -8.93 9.27
N PHE A 122 8.55 -8.03 8.66
CA PHE A 122 8.50 -7.83 7.20
C PHE A 122 9.27 -8.92 6.46
N GLN A 123 10.36 -9.40 7.05
CA GLN A 123 11.12 -10.57 6.58
C GLN A 123 10.54 -11.82 7.24
N LEU A 124 10.54 -12.95 6.51
CA LEU A 124 10.02 -14.20 7.08
C LEU A 124 11.00 -14.76 8.12
N GLY A 125 10.42 -15.19 9.23
CA GLY A 125 11.04 -16.01 10.25
C GLY A 125 9.94 -16.80 10.95
N PRO A 126 10.25 -18.00 11.47
CA PRO A 126 9.26 -18.83 12.15
C PRO A 126 8.74 -18.10 13.40
N PRO A 127 7.41 -17.88 13.53
CA PRO A 127 6.86 -17.21 14.70
C PRO A 127 6.76 -18.18 15.89
N ASP A 128 6.73 -17.64 17.11
CA ASP A 128 6.63 -18.45 18.34
C ASP A 128 5.29 -19.20 18.45
N THR A 129 4.22 -18.57 17.94
CA THR A 129 2.84 -19.05 18.11
C THR A 129 2.02 -18.84 16.85
N LEU A 130 1.21 -19.83 16.49
CA LEU A 130 0.22 -19.70 15.43
C LEU A 130 -0.98 -18.90 15.97
N MET A 131 -1.19 -17.70 15.43
CA MET A 131 -2.33 -16.86 15.80
C MET A 131 -3.58 -17.31 15.05
N THR A 132 -4.62 -17.71 15.78
CA THR A 132 -5.91 -18.19 15.22
C THR A 132 -7.12 -17.43 15.76
N ASP A 133 -6.89 -16.39 16.56
CA ASP A 133 -7.92 -15.56 17.18
C ASP A 133 -8.16 -14.24 16.44
N GLY A 134 -9.19 -13.51 16.86
CA GLY A 134 -9.50 -12.20 16.30
C GLY A 134 -9.80 -12.27 14.80
N ILE A 135 -9.09 -11.48 14.00
CA ILE A 135 -9.27 -11.48 12.54
C ILE A 135 -8.69 -12.74 11.88
N TYR A 136 -7.68 -13.35 12.52
CA TYR A 136 -7.04 -14.58 12.05
C TYR A 136 -7.91 -15.83 12.19
N ARG A 137 -9.03 -15.73 12.90
CA ARG A 137 -10.09 -16.75 12.89
C ARG A 137 -10.75 -16.89 11.51
N TYR A 138 -10.79 -15.81 10.73
CA TYR A 138 -11.52 -15.75 9.48
C TYR A 138 -10.61 -15.64 8.25
N ILE A 139 -9.46 -14.98 8.40
CA ILE A 139 -8.56 -14.66 7.28
C ILE A 139 -7.12 -15.04 7.65
N GLN A 140 -6.45 -15.81 6.79
CA GLN A 140 -5.05 -16.20 7.02
C GLN A 140 -4.10 -15.02 6.84
N HIS A 141 -4.33 -14.17 5.84
CA HIS A 141 -3.42 -13.09 5.44
C HIS A 141 -4.05 -11.68 5.43
N PRO A 142 -4.73 -11.23 6.51
CA PRO A 142 -5.38 -9.91 6.54
C PRO A 142 -4.38 -8.77 6.32
N GLY A 143 -3.17 -8.92 6.86
CA GLY A 143 -2.08 -7.97 6.67
C GLY A 143 -1.68 -7.81 5.20
N TYR A 144 -1.75 -8.86 4.38
CA TYR A 144 -1.46 -8.75 2.95
C TYR A 144 -2.63 -8.14 2.18
N THR A 145 -3.86 -8.49 2.51
CA THR A 145 -5.06 -7.86 1.93
C THR A 145 -5.03 -6.33 2.14
N GLY A 146 -4.76 -5.88 3.37
CA GLY A 146 -4.64 -4.44 3.67
C GLY A 146 -3.48 -3.77 2.90
N GLN A 147 -2.35 -4.46 2.81
CA GLN A 147 -1.17 -3.99 2.07
C GLN A 147 -1.44 -3.80 0.57
N ILE A 148 -2.17 -4.72 -0.06
CA ILE A 148 -2.57 -4.61 -1.48
C ILE A 148 -3.47 -3.41 -1.69
N ILE A 149 -4.50 -3.25 -0.84
CA ILE A 149 -5.45 -2.12 -0.95
C ILE A 149 -4.67 -0.80 -0.90
N VAL A 150 -3.80 -0.63 0.11
CA VAL A 150 -2.98 0.57 0.25
C VAL A 150 -2.09 0.80 -0.98
N LEU A 151 -1.42 -0.25 -1.49
CA LEU A 151 -0.53 -0.12 -2.65
C LEU A 151 -1.28 0.25 -3.94
N ILE A 152 -2.36 -0.47 -4.25
CA ILE A 152 -3.15 -0.24 -5.48
C ILE A 152 -3.77 1.15 -5.44
N VAL A 153 -4.33 1.57 -4.30
CA VAL A 153 -4.95 2.89 -4.20
C VAL A 153 -3.91 4.00 -4.28
N ASN A 154 -2.73 3.85 -3.66
CA ASN A 154 -1.65 4.83 -3.82
C ASN A 154 -1.18 4.91 -5.29
N LEU A 155 -1.12 3.77 -6.00
CA LEU A 155 -0.82 3.75 -7.43
C LEU A 155 -1.89 4.48 -8.25
N ALA A 156 -3.16 4.22 -7.93
CA ALA A 156 -4.30 4.79 -8.62
C ALA A 156 -4.54 6.27 -8.30
N LEU A 157 -4.14 6.78 -7.13
CA LEU A 157 -4.37 8.18 -6.76
C LEU A 157 -3.13 9.05 -7.03
N PHE A 158 -1.96 8.59 -6.61
CA PHE A 158 -0.76 9.45 -6.51
C PHE A 158 0.29 9.20 -7.59
N LEU A 159 0.46 7.96 -8.04
CA LEU A 159 1.51 7.59 -9.01
C LEU A 159 0.99 7.53 -10.45
N ARG A 160 -0.14 8.16 -10.73
CA ARG A 160 -0.63 8.34 -12.10
C ARG A 160 0.25 9.35 -12.83
N TRP A 161 0.43 9.13 -14.13
CA TRP A 161 1.21 10.02 -15.01
C TRP A 161 0.53 11.38 -15.25
N ASP A 162 -0.80 11.46 -15.05
CA ASP A 162 -1.60 12.70 -15.00
C ASP A 162 -1.86 13.19 -13.57
N GLY A 163 -1.27 12.56 -12.56
CA GLY A 163 -1.26 13.02 -11.18
C GLY A 163 -0.08 13.95 -10.93
N ALA A 164 0.35 14.05 -9.66
CA ALA A 164 1.35 15.02 -9.23
C ALA A 164 2.69 14.93 -9.99
N PHE A 165 3.10 13.73 -10.43
CA PHE A 165 4.29 13.54 -11.27
C PHE A 165 4.21 14.23 -12.64
N GLY A 166 2.99 14.54 -13.13
CA GLY A 166 2.77 15.27 -14.38
C GLY A 166 3.42 16.65 -14.39
N CYS A 167 3.62 17.27 -13.21
CA CYS A 167 4.29 18.57 -13.06
C CYS A 167 5.70 18.64 -13.66
N TRP A 168 6.41 17.51 -13.70
CA TRP A 168 7.78 17.43 -14.20
C TRP A 168 7.90 16.60 -15.46
N LEU A 169 6.78 16.24 -16.08
CA LEU A 169 6.77 15.44 -17.30
C LEU A 169 6.93 16.38 -18.52
N PRO A 170 7.97 16.21 -19.34
CA PRO A 170 8.13 17.02 -20.55
C PRO A 170 6.97 16.81 -21.52
N HIS A 171 6.55 17.85 -22.24
CA HIS A 171 5.40 17.82 -23.15
C HIS A 171 5.45 16.67 -24.18
N GLY A 172 6.60 16.43 -24.80
CA GLY A 172 6.77 15.33 -25.77
C GLY A 172 6.62 13.93 -25.13
N MET A 173 6.98 13.80 -23.85
CA MET A 173 6.83 12.56 -23.10
C MET A 173 5.36 12.33 -22.73
N ARG A 174 4.63 13.39 -22.34
CA ARG A 174 3.19 13.33 -22.05
C ARG A 174 2.39 12.77 -23.22
N MET A 175 2.63 13.28 -24.43
CA MET A 175 1.92 12.85 -25.63
C MET A 175 2.15 11.37 -25.95
N THR A 176 3.37 10.88 -25.74
CA THR A 176 3.75 9.47 -25.99
C THR A 176 3.06 8.51 -25.00
N ILE A 177 2.91 8.91 -23.74
CA ILE A 177 2.37 8.05 -22.66
C ILE A 177 0.84 8.19 -22.52
N ASN A 178 0.24 9.19 -23.17
CA ASN A 178 -1.20 9.38 -23.12
C ASN A 178 -1.93 8.12 -23.66
N GLY A 179 -2.92 7.64 -22.91
CA GLY A 179 -3.63 6.38 -23.19
C GLY A 179 -2.94 5.10 -22.72
N TRP A 180 -1.63 5.07 -22.51
CA TRP A 180 -0.89 3.87 -22.09
C TRP A 180 -1.00 3.57 -20.60
N GLY A 181 -1.31 4.57 -19.80
CA GLY A 181 -1.02 4.43 -18.41
C GLY A 181 -1.96 3.47 -17.65
N ILE A 182 -3.19 3.20 -18.15
CA ILE A 182 -4.01 2.09 -17.61
C ILE A 182 -3.27 0.76 -17.80
N ILE A 183 -2.67 0.54 -18.98
CA ILE A 183 -1.88 -0.65 -19.28
C ILE A 183 -0.67 -0.73 -18.35
N CYS A 184 0.06 0.38 -18.16
CA CYS A 184 1.18 0.44 -17.23
C CYS A 184 0.75 0.13 -15.79
N CYS A 185 -0.37 0.71 -15.32
CA CYS A 185 -0.95 0.42 -14.01
C CYS A 185 -1.30 -1.07 -13.87
N LEU A 186 -1.95 -1.67 -14.86
CA LEU A 186 -2.31 -3.09 -14.85
C LEU A 186 -1.08 -4.00 -14.79
N ILE A 187 -0.03 -3.69 -15.57
CA ILE A 187 1.24 -4.43 -15.54
C ILE A 187 1.89 -4.35 -14.15
N LEU A 188 1.94 -3.15 -13.56
CA LEU A 188 2.50 -2.95 -12.21
C LEU A 188 1.69 -3.70 -11.15
N VAL A 189 0.36 -3.59 -11.17
CA VAL A 189 -0.53 -4.29 -10.24
C VAL A 189 -0.36 -5.79 -10.38
N PHE A 190 -0.33 -6.33 -11.61
CA PHE A 190 -0.10 -7.75 -11.86
C PHE A 190 1.25 -8.21 -11.30
N GLY A 191 2.31 -7.44 -11.51
CA GLY A 191 3.64 -7.73 -10.95
C GLY A 191 3.64 -7.77 -9.42
N ILE A 192 2.98 -6.80 -8.77
CA ILE A 192 2.82 -6.73 -7.32
C ILE A 192 2.06 -7.96 -6.79
N LEU A 193 0.92 -8.27 -7.39
CA LEU A 193 0.10 -9.43 -7.01
C LEU A 193 0.89 -10.73 -7.18
N ARG A 194 1.61 -10.91 -8.29
CA ARG A 194 2.45 -12.09 -8.51
C ARG A 194 3.53 -12.24 -7.44
N ARG A 195 4.25 -11.15 -7.11
CA ARG A 195 5.28 -11.17 -6.05
C ARG A 195 4.68 -11.53 -4.70
N LEU A 196 3.51 -10.97 -4.38
CA LEU A 196 2.82 -11.28 -3.15
C LEU A 196 2.33 -12.73 -3.08
N MET A 197 1.83 -13.28 -4.17
CA MET A 197 1.41 -14.69 -4.21
C MET A 197 2.59 -15.64 -4.02
N MET A 198 3.78 -15.31 -4.54
CA MET A 198 5.00 -16.07 -4.23
C MET A 198 5.35 -15.95 -2.74
N ARG A 199 5.24 -14.74 -2.18
CA ARG A 199 5.50 -14.49 -0.75
C ARG A 199 4.59 -15.30 0.17
N VAL A 200 3.29 -15.33 -0.15
CA VAL A 200 2.30 -16.10 0.60
C VAL A 200 2.61 -17.58 0.57
N LYS A 201 3.06 -18.13 -0.57
CA LYS A 201 3.48 -19.54 -0.65
C LYS A 201 4.70 -19.83 0.23
N ASP A 202 5.68 -18.94 0.25
CA ASP A 202 6.87 -19.07 1.10
C ASP A 202 6.47 -19.07 2.59
N GLU A 203 5.57 -18.17 2.97
CA GLU A 203 5.07 -18.05 4.35
C GLU A 203 4.22 -19.24 4.77
N GLU A 204 3.28 -19.69 3.94
CA GLU A 204 2.44 -20.85 4.23
C GLU A 204 3.28 -22.12 4.35
N LYS A 205 4.31 -22.27 3.52
CA LYS A 205 5.29 -23.35 3.65
C LYS A 205 6.02 -23.28 4.99
N MET A 206 6.52 -22.10 5.36
CA MET A 206 7.18 -21.88 6.65
C MET A 206 6.24 -22.24 7.81
N LEU A 207 5.02 -21.71 7.83
CA LEU A 207 4.04 -21.97 8.88
C LEU A 207 3.66 -23.46 8.98
N LYS A 208 3.52 -24.14 7.85
CA LYS A 208 3.27 -25.58 7.81
C LYS A 208 4.44 -26.38 8.39
N GLU A 209 5.68 -26.02 8.06
CA GLU A 209 6.87 -26.66 8.61
C GLU A 209 7.05 -26.38 10.11
N THR A 210 6.70 -25.19 10.58
CA THR A 210 6.79 -24.80 12.01
C THR A 210 5.70 -25.44 12.87
N PHE A 211 4.45 -25.47 12.42
CA PHE A 211 3.29 -25.85 13.25
C PHE A 211 2.62 -27.17 12.86
N GLY A 212 3.00 -27.78 11.73
CA GLY A 212 2.49 -29.07 11.28
C GLY A 212 0.97 -29.12 11.20
N GLU A 213 0.38 -30.14 11.84
CA GLU A 213 -1.07 -30.40 11.83
C GLU A 213 -1.92 -29.24 12.37
N LYS A 214 -1.39 -28.45 13.33
CA LYS A 214 -2.12 -27.28 13.85
C LYS A 214 -2.41 -26.27 12.75
N TRP A 215 -1.41 -26.00 11.90
CA TRP A 215 -1.58 -25.10 10.77
C TRP A 215 -2.49 -25.70 9.70
N VAL A 216 -2.37 -26.99 9.40
CA VAL A 216 -3.23 -27.67 8.42
C VAL A 216 -4.70 -27.62 8.82
N ALA A 217 -5.00 -27.91 10.09
CA ALA A 217 -6.36 -27.88 10.62
C ALA A 217 -6.97 -26.48 10.55
N TRP A 218 -6.22 -25.45 10.98
CA TRP A 218 -6.67 -24.06 10.92
C TRP A 218 -6.82 -23.54 9.48
N SER A 219 -5.86 -23.83 8.59
CA SER A 219 -5.86 -23.37 7.21
C SER A 219 -7.05 -23.93 6.41
N ARG A 220 -7.51 -25.15 6.72
CA ARG A 220 -8.66 -25.78 6.04
C ARG A 220 -9.98 -25.01 6.24
N VAL A 221 -10.15 -24.35 7.38
CA VAL A 221 -11.40 -23.67 7.76
C VAL A 221 -11.32 -22.15 7.67
N THR A 222 -10.16 -21.61 7.31
CA THR A 222 -9.88 -20.16 7.32
C THR A 222 -9.66 -19.68 5.89
N ALA A 223 -10.32 -18.59 5.48
CA ALA A 223 -10.15 -18.05 4.13
C ALA A 223 -8.74 -17.47 3.94
N ARG A 224 -8.15 -17.61 2.74
CA ARG A 224 -6.78 -17.12 2.50
C ARG A 224 -6.69 -15.58 2.57
N PHE A 225 -7.60 -14.88 1.91
CA PHE A 225 -7.60 -13.40 1.84
C PHE A 225 -8.95 -12.76 2.12
N ILE A 226 -10.04 -13.28 1.52
CA ILE A 226 -11.39 -12.72 1.62
C ILE A 226 -12.35 -13.86 1.97
N PRO A 227 -13.12 -13.77 3.08
CA PRO A 227 -14.11 -14.78 3.41
C PRO A 227 -15.14 -14.96 2.30
N GLY A 228 -15.44 -16.21 1.94
CA GLY A 228 -16.39 -16.54 0.87
C GLY A 228 -15.84 -16.50 -0.55
N VAL A 229 -14.55 -16.15 -0.72
CA VAL A 229 -13.83 -16.24 -2.00
C VAL A 229 -12.79 -17.36 -1.88
N PHE A 230 -12.95 -18.44 -2.67
CA PHE A 230 -12.14 -19.66 -2.62
C PHE A 230 -10.92 -19.60 -3.54
#